data_AF-A0AAW7QCW5-F1
#
_entry.id   AF-A0AAW7QCW5-F1
#
_cell.length_a   1.000
_cell.length_b   1.000
_cell.length_c   1.000
_cell.angle_alpha   90.00
_cell.angle_beta   90.00
_cell.angle_gamma   90.00
#
_symmetry.space_group_name_H-M   'P 1'
#
loop_
_entity.id
_entity.type
_entity.pdbx_description
1 polymer ?
#
loop_
_entity_poly.entity_id
_entity_poly.type
_entity_poly.pdbx_seq_one_letter_code
_entity_poly.pdbx_strand_id
1 'polypeptide(L)' 'MNLYHISKIPKNRILVETDAPFIKNVLPYNNYFVYDYLSEYWDISIIDVYKIIYKNFNTFCNNKAITQQTLL' A
#
# COMPACT_ATOMS: atom_id res chain seq x y z
N MET A 1 -8.65 9.29 -7.53
CA MET A 1 -9.21 8.20 -6.70
C MET A 1 -10.25 8.81 -5.76
N ASN A 2 -11.46 8.26 -5.64
CA ASN A 2 -12.49 8.86 -4.79
C ASN A 2 -12.23 8.51 -3.31
N LEU A 3 -12.15 9.52 -2.44
CA LEU A 3 -11.98 9.41 -0.98
C LEU A 3 -12.95 8.40 -0.35
N TYR A 4 -14.16 8.29 -0.90
CA TYR A 4 -15.19 7.36 -0.41
C TYR A 4 -14.69 5.91 -0.35
N HIS A 5 -14.00 5.41 -1.38
CA HIS A 5 -13.55 4.01 -1.38
C HIS A 5 -12.39 3.77 -0.40
N ILE A 6 -11.43 4.69 -0.34
CA ILE A 6 -10.26 4.56 0.54
C ILE A 6 -10.69 4.59 2.02
N SER A 7 -11.66 5.43 2.36
CA SER A 7 -12.20 5.54 3.73
C SER A 7 -12.81 4.25 4.29
N LYS A 8 -13.21 3.31 3.41
CA LYS A 8 -13.84 2.05 3.80
C LYS A 8 -12.84 0.92 4.03
N ILE A 9 -11.58 1.11 3.65
CA ILE A 9 -10.55 0.08 3.77
C ILE A 9 -9.77 0.31 5.07
N PRO A 10 -9.67 -0.68 5.96
CA PRO A 10 -8.84 -0.57 7.16
C PRO A 10 -7.38 -0.26 6.81
N LYS A 11 -6.74 0.66 7.55
CA LYS A 11 -5.34 1.07 7.32
C LYS A 11 -4.37 -0.11 7.23
N ASN A 12 -4.61 -1.18 8.01
CA ASN A 12 -3.80 -2.40 8.03
C ASN A 12 -4.08 -3.39 6.89
N ARG A 13 -4.91 -3.01 5.91
CA ARG A 13 -5.25 -3.82 4.72
C ARG A 13 -4.93 -3.11 3.41
N ILE A 14 -4.28 -1.95 3.47
CA ILE A 14 -3.92 -1.15 2.29
C ILE A 14 -2.51 -1.47 1.86
N LEU A 15 -2.33 -1.65 0.54
CA LEU A 15 -1.06 -1.72 -0.16
C LEU A 15 -1.00 -0.60 -1.20
N VAL A 16 0.19 -0.24 -1.66
CA VAL A 16 0.44 0.84 -2.62
C VAL A 16 1.26 0.29 -3.78
N GLU A 17 0.87 0.66 -5.00
CA GLU A 17 1.60 0.37 -6.23
C GLU A 17 1.45 1.51 -7.24
N THR A 18 2.37 1.58 -8.20
CA THR A 18 2.37 2.58 -9.27
C THR A 18 1.65 2.13 -10.53
N ASP A 19 1.39 0.82 -10.66
CA ASP A 19 0.92 0.18 -11.90
C ASP A 19 1.78 0.56 -13.13
N ALA A 20 3.07 0.85 -12.91
CA ALA A 20 4.01 1.14 -13.97
C ALA A 20 4.33 -0.14 -14.77
N PRO A 21 4.45 -0.07 -16.10
CA PRO A 21 4.46 1.13 -16.95
C PRO A 21 3.08 1.53 -17.52
N PHE A 22 1.98 0.94 -17.05
CA PHE A 22 0.64 1.16 -17.62
C PHE A 22 0.14 2.58 -17.37
N ILE A 23 0.53 3.21 -16.26
CA ILE A 23 0.34 4.65 -16.07
C ILE A 23 1.47 5.42 -16.73
N LYS A 24 1.12 6.17 -17.79
CA LYS A 24 2.06 6.98 -18.55
C LYS A 24 2.84 7.94 -17.64
N ASN A 25 4.17 7.98 -17.81
CA ASN A 25 5.10 8.85 -17.07
C ASN A 25 5.18 8.59 -15.55
N VAL A 26 4.70 7.46 -15.05
CA VAL A 26 4.93 7.03 -13.66
C VAL A 26 6.05 6.01 -13.64
N LEU A 27 7.15 6.34 -12.94
CA LEU A 27 8.24 5.40 -12.71
C LEU A 27 7.90 4.46 -11.55
N PRO A 28 8.36 3.19 -11.55
CA PRO A 28 8.01 2.22 -10.50
C PRO A 28 8.27 2.70 -9.06
N TYR A 29 9.25 3.59 -8.88
CA TYR A 29 9.62 4.15 -7.58
C TYR A 29 8.83 5.42 -7.18
N ASN A 30 8.00 5.98 -8.08
CA ASN A 30 7.21 7.19 -7.83
C ASN A 30 5.92 6.92 -7.04
N ASN A 31 5.97 6.00 -6.06
CA ASN A 31 4.88 5.79 -5.11
C ASN A 31 4.72 6.97 -4.12
N TYR A 32 5.67 7.92 -4.10
CA TYR A 32 5.73 9.05 -3.17
C TYR A 32 4.40 9.82 -3.05
N PHE A 33 3.73 10.12 -4.17
CA PHE A 33 2.47 10.86 -4.19
C PHE A 33 1.33 10.13 -3.47
N VAL A 34 1.34 8.78 -3.49
CA VAL A 34 0.31 8.00 -2.78
C VAL A 34 0.57 8.04 -1.27
N TYR A 35 1.84 8.00 -0.85
CA TYR A 35 2.19 8.12 0.56
C TYR A 35 1.85 9.49 1.11
N ASP A 36 2.12 10.55 0.35
CA ASP A 36 1.78 11.94 0.69
C ASP A 36 0.26 12.11 0.85
N TYR A 37 -0.52 11.65 -0.12
CA TYR A 37 -1.99 11.65 -0.05
C TYR A 37 -2.52 10.91 1.19
N LEU A 38 -1.98 9.72 1.50
CA LEU A 38 -2.39 8.96 2.68
C LEU A 38 -1.96 9.64 3.99
N SER A 39 -0.83 10.36 3.98
CA SER A 39 -0.33 11.14 5.11
C SER A 39 -1.33 12.23 5.49
N GLU A 40 -1.74 13.03 4.49
CA GLU A 40 -2.76 14.07 4.66
C GLU A 40 -4.10 13.48 5.09
N TYR A 41 -4.56 12.40 4.42
CA TYR A 41 -5.86 11.81 4.69
C TYR A 41 -5.96 11.15 6.08
N TRP A 42 -4.88 10.55 6.57
CA TRP A 42 -4.85 9.86 7.86
C TRP A 42 -4.40 10.74 9.02
N ASP A 43 -3.98 11.97 8.74
CA ASP A 43 -3.42 12.92 9.71
C ASP A 43 -2.26 12.31 10.52
N ILE A 44 -1.31 11.71 9.80
CA ILE A 44 -0.08 11.13 10.38
C ILE A 44 1.12 11.49 9.51
N SER A 45 2.34 11.28 10.03
CA SER A 45 3.56 11.52 9.25
C SER A 45 3.69 10.57 8.07
N ILE A 46 4.26 11.05 6.96
CA ILE A 46 4.53 10.22 5.77
C ILE A 46 5.40 9.00 6.13
N ILE A 47 6.33 9.16 7.08
CA ILE A 47 7.18 8.09 7.61
C ILE A 47 6.33 6.98 8.27
N ASP A 48 5.28 7.34 9.01
CA ASP A 48 4.41 6.36 9.64
C ASP A 48 3.49 5.67 8.63
N VAL A 49 3.07 6.38 7.57
CA VAL A 49 2.41 5.74 6.42
C VAL A 49 3.32 4.68 5.81
N TYR A 50 4.59 5.01 5.53
CA TYR A 50 5.57 4.04 5.01
C TYR A 50 5.69 2.80 5.90
N LYS A 51 5.79 2.97 7.23
CA LYS A 51 5.87 1.85 8.18
C LYS A 51 4.61 0.98 8.13
N ILE A 52 3.42 1.58 8.06
CA ILE A 52 2.15 0.86 7.98
C ILE A 52 2.09 0.04 6.68
N ILE A 53 2.36 0.67 5.54
CA ILE A 53 2.30 0.00 4.24
C ILE A 53 3.36 -1.11 4.14
N TYR A 54 4.58 -0.88 4.63
CA TYR A 54 5.63 -1.89 4.68
C TYR A 54 5.24 -3.08 5.57
N LYS A 55 4.65 -2.82 6.75
CA LYS A 55 4.12 -3.87 7.62
C LYS A 55 3.03 -4.68 6.92
N ASN A 56 2.09 -4.02 6.26
CA ASN A 56 0.99 -4.67 5.54
C ASN A 56 1.53 -5.58 4.42
N PHE A 57 2.52 -5.09 3.65
CA PHE A 57 3.16 -5.87 2.59
C PHE A 57 3.84 -7.13 3.13
N ASN A 58 4.62 -7.00 4.21
CA ASN A 58 5.27 -8.15 4.84
C ASN A 58 4.25 -9.16 5.39
N THR A 59 3.17 -8.68 6.03
CA THR A 59 2.08 -9.56 6.48
C THR A 59 1.44 -10.30 5.31
N PHE A 60 1.18 -9.61 4.19
CA PHE A 60 0.62 -10.22 2.99
C PHE A 60 1.56 -11.30 2.41
N CYS A 61 2.85 -11.00 2.27
CA CYS A 61 3.85 -11.95 1.75
C CYS A 61 4.02 -13.17 2.67
N ASN A 62 4.05 -12.97 3.99
CA ASN A 62 4.18 -14.07 4.96
C ASN A 62 2.94 -14.98 4.96
N ASN A 63 1.74 -14.40 4.90
CA ASN A 63 0.52 -15.19 4.78
C ASN A 63 0.51 -16.01 3.48
N LYS A 64 0.96 -15.42 2.36
CA LYS A 64 1.09 -16.11 1.09
C LYS A 64 2.06 -17.29 1.16
N ALA A 65 3.21 -17.13 1.83
CA ALA A 65 4.18 -18.19 2.03
C ALA A 65 3.60 -19.37 2.83
N ILE A 66 2.86 -19.09 3.91
CA ILE A 66 2.18 -20.11 4.72
C ILE A 66 1.15 -20.88 3.88
N THR A 67 0.34 -20.18 3.08
CA THR A 67 -0.67 -20.83 2.24
C THR A 67 -0.04 -21.73 1.18
N GLN A 68 1.09 -21.35 0.59
CA GLN A 68 1.79 -22.21 -0.38
C GLN A 68 2.40 -23.45 0.28
N GLN A 69 2.86 -23.34 1.52
CA GLN A 69 3.44 -24.46 2.28
C GLN A 69 2.39 -25.47 2.79
N THR A 70 1.12 -25.05 2.92
CA THR A 70 0.00 -25.94 3.28
C THR A 70 -0.67 -26.60 2.08
N LEU A 71 -0.29 -26.22 0.85
CA LEU A 71 -0.77 -26.79 -0.41
C LEU A 71 0.20 -27.81 -1.04
N LEU A 72 1.24 -28.20 -0.29
CA LEU A 72 2.23 -29.24 -0.63
C LEU A 72 2.10 -30.40 0.37
#